data_AF-A0AA87BL23-F1
#
_entry.id   AF-A0AA87BL23-F1
#
_cell.length_a   1.000
_cell.length_b   1.000
_cell.length_c   1.000
_cell.angle_alpha   90.00
_cell.angle_beta   90.00
_cell.angle_gamma   90.00
#
_symmetry.space_group_name_H-M   'P 1'
#
loop_
_entity.id
_entity.type
_entity.pdbx_description
1 polymer ?
#
loop_
_entity_poly.entity_id
_entity_poly.type
_entity_poly.pdbx_seq_one_letter_code
_entity_poly.pdbx_strand_id
1 'polypeptide(L)'
;MYYPTYTRVDGLMFGVMLAVARFFKPELCQRYTPPRVAIPVGVALIVAALALFSVRGPLAGTNLFFVFQGQLGSVVGFPLISIGIGLVLGAMLDLEQVLKRWPVPGAVMVATLSYSLYLTHKSVFHVDRLILGEANLQGGLGFVVYLMTSFAVAAVLWLSVERTFLLLRDRVLSPSK
;
A
#
# COMPACT_ATOMS: atom_id res chain seq x y z
N MET A 1 -13.28 -10.49 -6.32
CA MET A 1 -12.07 -11.34 -6.41
C MET A 1 -11.57 -11.60 -4.99
N TYR A 2 -12.24 -12.50 -4.27
CA TYR A 2 -11.87 -12.88 -2.91
C TYR A 2 -10.80 -13.97 -3.01
N TYR A 3 -9.54 -13.59 -2.76
CA TYR A 3 -8.44 -14.53 -2.53
C TYR A 3 -8.63 -15.26 -1.19
N PRO A 4 -8.12 -16.50 -1.05
CA PRO A 4 -8.29 -17.32 0.15
C PRO A 4 -7.78 -16.60 1.40
N THR A 5 -8.52 -16.71 2.50
CA THR A 5 -8.26 -15.99 3.76
C THR A 5 -6.81 -16.13 4.24
N TYR A 6 -6.23 -17.32 4.08
CA TYR A 6 -4.85 -17.62 4.50
C TYR A 6 -3.81 -16.69 3.87
N THR A 7 -4.01 -16.20 2.64
CA THR A 7 -3.04 -15.31 1.97
C THR A 7 -3.18 -13.84 2.38
N ARG A 8 -4.23 -13.47 3.14
CA ARG A 8 -4.39 -12.11 3.69
C ARG A 8 -3.91 -11.98 5.13
N VAL A 9 -3.74 -13.10 5.84
CA VAL A 9 -3.39 -13.08 7.26
C VAL A 9 -1.98 -12.55 7.45
N ASP A 10 -1.04 -12.79 6.54
CA ASP A 10 0.37 -12.43 6.76
C ASP A 10 0.56 -10.93 7.05
N GLY A 11 0.20 -10.04 6.12
CA GLY A 11 0.39 -8.60 6.30
C GLY A 11 -0.40 -8.00 7.47
N LEU A 12 -1.66 -8.42 7.63
CA LEU A 12 -2.53 -7.91 8.69
C LEU A 12 -2.10 -8.41 10.07
N MET A 13 -1.68 -9.67 10.17
CA MET A 13 -1.16 -10.26 11.40
C MET A 13 0.12 -9.56 11.85
N PHE A 14 1.09 -9.31 10.95
CA PHE A 14 2.30 -8.57 11.33
C PHE A 14 1.99 -7.14 11.78
N GLY A 15 1.03 -6.45 11.15
CA GLY A 15 0.56 -5.14 11.60
C GLY A 15 -0.08 -5.17 12.99
N VAL A 16 -0.94 -6.15 13.27
CA VAL A 16 -1.55 -6.35 14.59
C VAL A 16 -0.51 -6.70 15.65
N MET A 17 0.43 -7.60 15.33
CA MET A 17 1.52 -7.99 16.24
C MET A 17 2.41 -6.79 16.57
N LEU A 18 2.72 -5.94 15.59
CA LEU A 18 3.44 -4.70 15.81
C LEU A 18 2.67 -3.75 16.74
N ALA A 19 1.37 -3.58 16.52
CA ALA A 19 0.52 -2.74 17.36
C ALA A 19 0.48 -3.25 18.81
N VAL A 20 0.30 -4.56 19.00
CA VAL A 20 0.32 -5.23 20.31
C VAL A 20 1.68 -5.05 20.98
N ALA A 21 2.79 -5.30 20.27
CA ALA A 21 4.13 -5.16 20.81
C ALA A 21 4.40 -3.72 21.31
N ARG A 22 3.94 -2.71 20.57
CA ARG A 22 4.09 -1.30 20.97
C ARG A 22 3.16 -0.88 22.10
N PHE A 23 1.94 -1.42 22.15
CA PHE A 23 0.98 -1.10 23.21
C PHE A 23 1.39 -1.70 24.56
N PHE A 24 1.83 -2.97 24.57
CA PHE A 24 2.17 -3.67 25.80
C PHE A 24 3.62 -3.50 26.24
N LYS A 25 4.57 -3.27 25.32
CA LYS A 25 6.01 -3.22 25.60
C LYS A 25 6.75 -2.08 24.85
N PRO A 26 6.35 -0.82 25.04
CA PRO A 26 6.93 0.32 24.31
C PRO A 26 8.44 0.49 24.57
N GLU A 27 8.90 0.27 25.80
CA GLU A 27 10.31 0.44 26.18
C GLU A 27 11.24 -0.57 25.50
N LEU A 28 10.78 -1.81 25.36
CA LEU A 28 11.53 -2.85 24.65
C LEU A 28 11.55 -2.56 23.15
N CYS A 29 10.44 -2.10 22.60
CA CYS A 29 10.38 -1.71 21.18
C CYS A 29 11.33 -0.55 20.88
N GLN A 30 11.40 0.45 21.76
CA GLN A 30 12.29 1.59 21.62
C GLN A 30 13.78 1.20 21.78
N ARG A 31 14.07 0.24 22.65
CA ARG A 31 15.44 -0.25 22.89
C ARG A 31 15.97 -1.13 21.76
N TYR A 32 15.15 -2.03 21.24
CA TYR A 32 15.57 -3.01 20.22
C TYR A 32 15.33 -2.54 18.79
N THR A 33 14.45 -1.57 18.57
CA THR A 33 14.02 -1.14 17.24
C THR A 33 14.08 0.38 17.10
N PRO A 34 15.22 1.03 17.39
CA PRO A 34 15.35 2.47 17.16
C PRO A 34 15.19 2.77 15.67
N PRO A 35 14.64 3.93 15.27
CA PRO A 35 14.30 4.18 13.87
C PRO A 35 15.50 4.11 12.91
N ARG A 36 16.69 4.44 13.42
CA ARG A 36 17.96 4.37 12.68
C ARG A 36 18.35 2.95 12.27
N VAL A 37 17.88 1.93 13.00
CA VAL A 37 18.14 0.51 12.71
C VAL A 37 16.92 -0.11 12.04
N ALA A 38 15.72 0.24 12.50
CA ALA A 38 14.47 -0.30 11.99
C ALA A 38 14.23 0.02 10.51
N ILE A 39 14.54 1.25 10.06
CA ILE A 39 14.40 1.66 8.66
C ILE A 39 15.34 0.86 7.73
N PRO A 40 16.68 0.86 7.93
CA PRO A 40 17.57 0.13 7.02
C PRO A 40 17.31 -1.38 7.06
N VAL A 41 17.00 -1.96 8.23
CA VAL A 41 16.64 -3.38 8.32
C VAL A 41 15.32 -3.65 7.59
N GLY A 42 14.29 -2.83 7.80
CA GLY A 42 13.00 -2.99 7.13
C GLY A 42 13.13 -2.85 5.60
N VAL A 43 13.89 -1.86 5.13
CA VAL A 43 14.20 -1.69 3.70
C VAL A 43 15.00 -2.87 3.17
N ALA A 44 16.00 -3.37 3.90
CA ALA A 44 16.76 -4.55 3.49
C ALA A 44 15.86 -5.80 3.37
N LEU A 45 14.90 -5.98 4.28
CA LEU A 45 13.92 -7.07 4.20
C LEU A 45 12.98 -6.91 3.00
N ILE A 46 12.53 -5.68 2.70
CA ILE A 46 11.71 -5.41 1.51
C ILE A 46 12.52 -5.70 0.24
N VAL A 47 13.77 -5.22 0.15
CA VAL A 47 14.65 -5.47 -1.00
C VAL A 47 14.94 -6.97 -1.14
N ALA A 48 15.20 -7.68 -0.04
CA ALA A 48 15.38 -9.13 -0.05
C ALA A 48 14.11 -9.86 -0.52
N ALA A 49 12.92 -9.42 -0.10
CA ALA A 49 11.66 -9.96 -0.58
C ALA A 49 11.45 -9.70 -2.07
N LEU A 50 11.74 -8.48 -2.55
CA LEU A 50 11.68 -8.13 -3.98
C LEU A 50 12.69 -8.92 -4.81
N ALA A 51 13.88 -9.18 -4.28
CA ALA A 51 14.88 -10.04 -4.91
C ALA A 51 14.36 -11.47 -5.01
N LEU A 52 13.79 -12.03 -3.93
CA LEU A 52 13.14 -13.34 -3.92
C LEU A 52 11.99 -13.45 -4.93
N PHE A 53 11.18 -12.39 -5.09
CA PHE A 53 10.14 -12.33 -6.11
C PHE A 53 10.69 -12.22 -7.54
N SER A 54 11.91 -11.70 -7.71
CA SER A 54 12.57 -11.56 -9.02
C SER A 54 13.30 -12.83 -9.46
N VAL A 55 13.55 -13.77 -8.54
CA VAL A 55 14.14 -15.06 -8.90
C VAL A 55 13.12 -15.83 -9.75
N ARG A 56 13.50 -16.11 -11.00
CA ARG A 56 12.70 -16.93 -11.92
C ARG A 56 12.57 -18.34 -11.34
N GLY A 57 11.36 -18.70 -10.94
CA GLY A 57 11.07 -20.05 -10.45
C GLY A 57 11.02 -21.10 -11.56
N PRO A 58 10.85 -22.38 -11.20
CA PRO A 58 10.82 -23.52 -12.14
C PRO A 58 9.68 -23.47 -13.17
N LEU A 59 8.74 -22.54 -13.02
CA LEU A 59 7.62 -22.26 -13.93
C LEU A 59 7.95 -21.18 -14.98
N ALA A 60 9.23 -20.84 -15.17
CA ALA A 60 9.69 -19.88 -16.17
C ALA A 60 9.20 -20.30 -17.57
N GLY A 61 8.30 -19.50 -18.16
CA GLY A 61 7.64 -19.78 -19.45
C GLY A 61 6.12 -19.91 -19.36
N THR A 62 5.54 -20.01 -18.16
CA THR A 62 4.11 -19.83 -17.96
C THR A 62 3.77 -18.33 -17.86
N ASN A 63 2.61 -17.90 -18.36
CA ASN A 63 2.08 -16.53 -18.23
C ASN A 63 1.72 -16.14 -16.77
N LEU A 64 2.41 -16.73 -15.78
CA LEU A 64 2.26 -16.37 -14.37
C LEU A 64 3.21 -15.22 -14.03
N PHE A 65 2.73 -14.33 -13.16
CA PHE A 65 3.52 -13.24 -12.60
C PHE A 65 4.74 -13.79 -11.84
N PHE A 66 5.88 -13.10 -11.91
CA PHE A 66 7.14 -13.52 -11.25
C PHE A 66 6.97 -13.86 -9.76
N VAL A 67 6.10 -13.12 -9.06
CA VAL A 67 5.72 -13.34 -7.66
C VAL A 67 5.15 -14.74 -7.39
N PHE A 68 4.45 -15.35 -8.36
CA PHE A 68 3.82 -16.68 -8.24
C PHE A 68 4.63 -17.80 -8.88
N GLN A 69 5.74 -17.48 -9.57
CA GLN A 69 6.55 -18.49 -10.26
C GLN A 69 7.47 -19.27 -9.31
N GLY A 70 7.91 -18.63 -8.21
CA GLY A 70 8.69 -19.29 -7.17
C GLY A 70 7.83 -19.66 -5.97
N GLN A 71 7.68 -20.96 -5.67
CA GLN A 71 6.99 -21.43 -4.46
C GLN A 71 7.63 -20.86 -3.18
N LEU A 72 8.96 -20.72 -3.16
CA LEU A 72 9.68 -20.06 -2.07
C LEU A 72 9.45 -18.54 -2.03
N GLY A 73 9.30 -17.89 -3.19
CA GLY A 73 8.96 -16.47 -3.26
C GLY A 73 7.59 -16.19 -2.64
N SER A 74 6.59 -17.02 -2.93
CA SER A 74 5.25 -16.86 -2.35
C SER A 74 5.16 -17.27 -0.87
N VAL A 75 5.94 -18.24 -0.39
CA VAL A 75 5.85 -18.67 1.02
C VAL A 75 6.69 -17.78 1.94
N VAL A 76 7.86 -17.32 1.47
CA VAL A 76 8.81 -16.55 2.30
C VAL A 76 8.77 -15.07 1.96
N GLY A 77 8.59 -14.69 0.69
CA GLY A 77 8.63 -13.29 0.28
C GLY A 77 7.48 -12.45 0.84
N PHE A 78 6.25 -12.98 0.90
CA PHE A 78 5.10 -12.26 1.46
C PHE A 78 5.19 -11.98 2.98
N PRO A 79 5.60 -12.93 3.84
CA PRO A 79 5.84 -12.61 5.25
C PRO A 79 7.06 -11.70 5.42
N LEU A 80 8.12 -11.86 4.62
CA LEU A 80 9.33 -11.04 4.71
C LEU A 80 9.05 -9.57 4.36
N ILE A 81 8.30 -9.31 3.28
CA ILE A 81 7.89 -7.95 2.92
C ILE A 81 6.94 -7.36 3.98
N SER A 82 6.08 -8.19 4.58
CA SER A 82 5.16 -7.75 5.63
C SER A 82 5.91 -7.33 6.90
N ILE A 83 6.92 -8.09 7.32
CA ILE A 83 7.80 -7.72 8.44
C ILE A 83 8.59 -6.45 8.10
N GLY A 84 9.14 -6.36 6.88
CA GLY A 84 9.87 -5.19 6.42
C GLY A 84 9.02 -3.92 6.45
N ILE A 85 7.80 -3.97 5.90
CA ILE A 85 6.83 -2.86 5.95
C ILE A 85 6.44 -2.54 7.39
N GLY A 86 6.21 -3.55 8.24
CA GLY A 86 5.89 -3.36 9.65
C GLY A 86 7.01 -2.61 10.41
N LEU A 87 8.27 -2.97 10.19
CA LEU A 87 9.42 -2.29 10.80
C LEU A 87 9.56 -0.84 10.32
N VAL A 88 9.40 -0.60 9.02
CA VAL A 88 9.45 0.76 8.45
C VAL A 88 8.29 1.61 9.00
N LEU A 89 7.07 1.06 9.04
CA LEU A 89 5.90 1.74 9.60
C LEU A 89 6.10 2.05 11.08
N GLY A 90 6.61 1.08 11.86
CA GLY A 90 6.93 1.25 13.26
C GLY A 90 7.91 2.42 13.48
N ALA A 91 8.98 2.46 12.70
CA ALA A 91 9.95 3.54 12.72
C ALA A 91 9.33 4.89 12.32
N MET A 92 8.53 4.93 11.25
CA MET A 92 7.87 6.15 10.77
C MET A 92 6.97 6.77 11.84
N LEU A 93 6.25 5.94 12.61
CA LEU A 93 5.45 6.37 13.75
C LEU A 93 6.30 6.98 14.87
N ASP A 94 7.49 6.44 15.16
CA ASP A 94 8.43 7.06 16.12
C ASP A 94 9.01 8.39 15.60
N LEU A 95 9.16 8.53 14.28
CA LEU A 95 9.59 9.77 13.62
C LEU A 95 8.46 10.78 13.36
N GLU A 96 7.21 10.47 13.73
CA GLU A 96 6.05 11.31 13.39
C GLU A 96 6.25 12.78 13.81
N GLN A 97 6.80 13.03 15.00
CA GLN A 97 7.06 14.38 15.50
C GLN A 97 8.08 15.16 14.67
N VAL A 98 9.03 14.47 14.05
CA VAL A 98 10.03 15.06 13.14
C VAL A 98 9.43 15.23 11.76
N LEU A 99 8.71 14.23 11.27
CA LEU A 99 8.10 14.21 9.95
C LEU A 99 7.00 15.27 9.81
N LYS A 100 6.25 15.54 10.89
CA LYS A 100 5.25 16.61 10.94
C LYS A 100 5.84 18.00 10.77
N ARG A 101 7.13 18.20 11.08
CA ARG A 101 7.85 19.46 10.85
C ARG A 101 8.25 19.66 9.39
N TRP A 102 8.21 18.61 8.58
CA TRP A 102 8.54 18.61 7.16
C TRP A 102 7.28 18.31 6.34
N PRO A 103 6.36 19.29 6.20
CA PRO A 103 5.17 19.09 5.40
C PRO A 103 5.57 18.92 3.93
N VAL A 104 5.38 17.71 3.40
CA VAL A 104 5.57 17.44 1.97
C VAL A 104 4.35 17.98 1.22
N PRO A 105 4.52 18.94 0.29
CA PRO A 105 3.41 19.45 -0.49
C PRO A 105 2.77 18.33 -1.32
N GLY A 106 1.44 18.26 -1.32
CA GLY A 106 0.68 17.23 -2.05
C GLY A 106 0.50 15.89 -1.33
N ALA A 107 1.26 15.58 -0.28
CA ALA A 107 1.11 14.32 0.46
C ALA A 107 -0.29 14.15 1.07
N VAL A 108 -0.87 15.25 1.59
CA VAL A 108 -2.24 15.26 2.12
C VAL A 108 -3.27 14.95 1.02
N MET A 109 -3.07 15.50 -0.18
CA MET A 109 -3.96 15.27 -1.32
C MET A 109 -3.87 13.81 -1.79
N VAL A 110 -2.67 13.25 -1.90
CA VAL A 110 -2.50 11.84 -2.24
C VAL A 110 -3.13 10.96 -1.17
N ALA A 111 -2.91 11.26 0.12
CA ALA A 111 -3.49 10.50 1.22
C ALA A 111 -5.03 10.53 1.23
N THR A 112 -5.65 11.68 0.92
CA THR A 112 -7.12 11.78 0.80
C THR A 112 -7.64 11.02 -0.41
N LEU A 113 -6.91 11.06 -1.54
CA LEU A 113 -7.31 10.33 -2.74
C LEU A 113 -7.00 8.84 -2.67
N SER A 114 -6.12 8.36 -1.78
CA SER A 114 -5.69 6.96 -1.71
C SER A 114 -6.85 5.98 -1.61
N TYR A 115 -7.89 6.29 -0.83
CA TYR A 115 -9.06 5.43 -0.70
C TYR A 115 -9.86 5.35 -2.00
N SER A 116 -10.16 6.51 -2.59
CA SER A 116 -10.86 6.61 -3.87
C SER A 116 -10.06 5.94 -4.99
N LEU A 117 -8.75 6.15 -5.04
CA LEU A 117 -7.82 5.53 -5.99
C LEU A 117 -7.80 4.01 -5.86
N TYR A 118 -7.73 3.49 -4.62
CA TYR A 118 -7.77 2.06 -4.37
C TYR A 118 -9.04 1.41 -4.91
N LEU A 119 -10.18 2.08 -4.80
CA LEU A 119 -11.46 1.57 -5.28
C LEU A 119 -11.59 1.64 -6.81
N THR A 120 -11.08 2.70 -7.43
CA THR A 120 -11.32 2.98 -8.85
C THR A 120 -10.26 2.42 -9.78
N HIS A 121 -8.99 2.33 -9.37
CA HIS A 121 -7.86 2.03 -10.26
C HIS A 121 -8.09 0.76 -11.12
N LYS A 122 -8.63 -0.31 -10.52
CA LYS A 122 -8.90 -1.55 -11.25
C LYS A 122 -10.02 -1.41 -12.30
N SER A 123 -11.06 -0.64 -11.98
CA SER A 123 -12.15 -0.36 -12.90
C SER A 123 -11.70 0.55 -14.04
N VAL A 124 -10.91 1.58 -13.71
CA VAL A 124 -10.33 2.50 -14.69
C VAL A 124 -9.39 1.76 -15.63
N PHE A 125 -8.56 0.85 -15.11
CA PHE A 125 -7.69 0.02 -15.93
C PHE A 125 -8.48 -0.78 -16.98
N HIS A 126 -9.64 -1.33 -16.57
CA HIS A 126 -10.48 -2.10 -17.47
C HIS A 126 -11.11 -1.22 -18.55
N VAL A 127 -11.59 -0.03 -18.18
CA VAL A 127 -12.18 0.95 -19.10
C VAL A 127 -11.14 1.50 -20.08
N ASP A 128 -9.96 1.88 -19.59
CA ASP A 128 -8.87 2.39 -20.43
C ASP A 128 -8.44 1.35 -21.46
N ARG A 129 -8.33 0.08 -21.05
CA ARG A 129 -8.03 -1.05 -21.95
C ARG A 129 -9.12 -1.24 -23.02
N LEU A 130 -10.38 -0.98 -22.68
CA LEU A 130 -11.51 -1.13 -23.59
C LEU A 130 -11.62 0.02 -24.60
N ILE A 131 -11.24 1.25 -24.20
CA ILE A 131 -11.36 2.46 -25.02
C ILE A 131 -10.12 2.67 -25.91
N LEU A 132 -8.92 2.65 -25.32
CA LEU A 132 -7.68 2.93 -26.06
C LEU A 132 -7.10 1.69 -26.75
N GLY A 133 -7.55 0.50 -26.34
CA GLY A 133 -7.07 -0.78 -26.86
C GLY A 133 -5.70 -1.17 -26.31
N GLU A 134 -5.49 -2.48 -26.13
CA GLU A 134 -4.27 -3.02 -25.51
C GLU A 134 -2.98 -2.60 -26.21
N ALA A 135 -3.00 -2.41 -27.53
CA ALA A 135 -1.83 -2.06 -28.31
C ALA A 135 -1.30 -0.63 -28.03
N ASN A 136 -2.20 0.33 -27.71
CA ASN A 136 -1.80 1.71 -27.40
C ASN A 136 -1.38 1.90 -25.94
N LEU A 137 -1.77 0.99 -25.04
CA LEU A 137 -1.36 1.01 -23.64
C LEU A 137 -0.02 0.31 -23.37
N GLN A 138 0.64 -0.25 -24.39
CA GLN A 138 1.94 -0.88 -24.21
C GLN A 138 3.04 0.18 -24.08
N GLY A 139 3.78 0.14 -22.97
CA GLY A 139 4.93 1.00 -22.71
C GLY A 139 4.67 2.16 -21.73
N GLY A 140 5.65 3.05 -21.61
CA GLY A 140 5.63 4.14 -20.62
C GLY A 140 4.48 5.14 -20.81
N LEU A 141 4.07 5.38 -22.06
CA LEU A 141 2.94 6.28 -22.36
C LEU A 141 1.61 5.72 -21.84
N GLY A 142 1.35 4.42 -22.03
CA GLY A 142 0.17 3.76 -21.47
C GLY A 142 0.12 3.82 -19.95
N PHE A 143 1.28 3.68 -19.29
CA PHE A 143 1.38 3.83 -17.84
C PHE A 143 1.03 5.25 -17.37
N VAL A 144 1.55 6.28 -18.05
CA VAL A 144 1.25 7.68 -17.71
C VAL A 144 -0.23 7.99 -17.92
N VAL A 145 -0.80 7.55 -19.05
CA VAL A 145 -2.23 7.74 -19.33
C VAL A 145 -3.07 7.09 -18.24
N TYR A 146 -2.80 5.82 -17.92
CA TYR A 146 -3.50 5.08 -16.86
C TYR A 146 -3.37 5.74 -15.48
N LEU A 147 -2.19 6.27 -15.16
CA LEU A 147 -1.96 6.96 -13.90
C LEU A 147 -2.82 8.22 -13.83
N MET A 148 -2.84 9.01 -14.90
CA MET A 148 -3.61 10.26 -14.97
C MET A 148 -5.12 10.01 -14.96
N THR A 149 -5.62 9.03 -15.71
CA THR A 149 -7.04 8.65 -15.71
C THR A 149 -7.48 8.14 -14.34
N SER A 150 -6.66 7.31 -13.68
CA SER A 150 -6.96 6.79 -12.34
C SER A 150 -7.04 7.90 -11.30
N PHE A 151 -6.11 8.86 -11.32
CA PHE A 151 -6.15 10.03 -10.43
C PHE A 151 -7.34 10.95 -10.73
N ALA A 152 -7.68 11.16 -11.99
CA ALA A 152 -8.84 11.97 -12.38
C ALA A 152 -10.14 11.35 -11.87
N VAL A 153 -10.34 10.05 -12.08
CA VAL A 153 -11.55 9.34 -11.62
C VAL A 153 -11.59 9.27 -10.08
N ALA A 154 -10.45 9.05 -9.42
CA ALA A 154 -10.37 9.10 -7.96
C ALA A 154 -10.75 10.48 -7.41
N ALA A 155 -10.30 11.57 -8.03
CA ALA A 155 -10.66 12.94 -7.63
C ALA A 155 -12.15 13.23 -7.82
N VAL A 156 -12.74 12.77 -8.94
CA VAL A 156 -14.19 12.91 -9.19
C VAL A 156 -15.00 12.15 -8.15
N LEU A 157 -14.59 10.92 -7.81
CA LEU A 157 -15.28 10.11 -6.79
C LEU A 157 -15.15 10.74 -5.40
N TRP A 158 -13.96 11.22 -5.05
CA TRP A 158 -13.71 11.91 -3.79
C TRP A 158 -14.59 13.17 -3.66
N LEU A 159 -14.67 13.99 -4.71
CA LEU A 159 -15.50 15.20 -4.71
C LEU A 159 -17.00 14.89 -4.65
N SER A 160 -17.45 13.88 -5.40
CA SER A 160 -18.88 13.59 -5.56
C SER A 160 -19.45 12.83 -4.37
N VAL A 161 -18.71 11.84 -3.87
CA VAL A 161 -19.17 10.93 -2.82
C VAL A 161 -18.53 11.31 -1.50
N GLU A 162 -17.23 11.14 -1.37
CA GLU A 162 -16.56 11.19 -0.06
C GLU A 162 -16.75 12.54 0.62
N ARG A 163 -16.50 13.64 -0.09
CA ARG A 163 -16.69 15.01 0.43
C ARG A 163 -18.15 15.32 0.74
N THR A 164 -19.08 14.94 -0.13
CA THR A 164 -20.52 15.22 0.05
C THR A 164 -21.07 14.49 1.27
N PHE A 165 -20.74 13.22 1.44
CA PHE A 165 -21.19 12.40 2.56
C PHE A 165 -20.54 12.82 3.88
N LEU A 166 -19.27 13.26 3.87
CA LEU A 166 -18.63 13.83 5.05
C LEU A 166 -19.32 15.12 5.49
N LEU A 167 -19.64 16.02 4.56
CA LEU A 167 -20.41 17.24 4.86
C LEU A 167 -21.82 16.94 5.36
N LEU A 168 -22.48 15.92 4.80
CA LEU A 168 -23.79 15.48 5.25
C LEU A 168 -23.72 14.91 6.68
N ARG A 169 -22.72 14.08 6.97
CA ARG A 169 -22.46 13.54 8.32
C ARG A 169 -22.23 14.65 9.32
N ASP A 170 -21.37 15.62 9.01
CA ASP A 170 -21.04 16.71 9.93
C ASP A 170 -22.25 17.64 10.19
N ARG A 171 -23.19 17.73 9.25
CA ARG A 171 -24.48 18.41 9.46
C ARG A 171 -25.45 17.62 10.34
N VAL A 172 -25.52 16.29 10.18
CA VAL A 172 -26.45 15.43 10.94
C VAL A 172 -25.94 15.14 12.35
N LEU A 173 -24.62 15.00 12.52
CA LEU A 173 -23.97 14.72 13.81
C LEU A 173 -23.44 15.97 14.52
N SER A 174 -23.61 17.16 13.94
CA SER A 174 -23.34 18.39 14.69
C SER A 174 -24.23 18.39 15.93
N PRO A 175 -23.66 18.50 17.15
CA PRO A 175 -24.47 18.62 18.34
C PRO A 175 -25.32 19.88 18.17
N SER A 176 -26.64 19.73 18.28
CA SER A 176 -27.52 20.89 18.40
C SER A 176 -26.97 21.74 19.53
N LYS A 177 -26.56 22.97 19.22
CA LYS A 177 -26.36 23.99 20.24
C LYS A 177 -27.66 24.21 21.00
#